data_AF-T1CHV7-F1
#
_entry.id   AF-T1CHV7-F1
#
_cell.length_a   1.000
_cell.length_b   1.000
_cell.length_c   1.000
_cell.angle_alpha   90.00
_cell.angle_beta   90.00
_cell.angle_gamma   90.00
#
_symmetry.space_group_name_H-M   'P 1'
#
loop_
_entity.id
_entity.type
_entity.pdbx_description
1 polymer ?
#
loop_
_entity_poly.entity_id
_entity_poly.type
_entity_poly.pdbx_seq_one_letter_code
_entity_poly.pdbx_strand_id
1 'polypeptide(L)' 'MIETDVVIVGAGPVGLFQVFELGLLGLKAHLVDAMPQIGGQCVELYPDKPIYDIPALPVCGARELIERLQEQ' A
#
# COMPACT_ATOMS: atom_id res chain seq x y z
N MET A 1 -20.89 13.16 8.32
CA MET A 1 -20.63 12.58 6.97
C MET A 1 -19.12 12.51 6.81
N ILE A 2 -18.58 11.45 6.20
CA ILE A 2 -17.14 11.37 5.89
C ILE A 2 -16.97 11.91 4.48
N GLU A 3 -16.07 12.87 4.29
CA GLU A 3 -15.80 13.54 3.01
C GLU A 3 -14.30 13.51 2.71
N THR A 4 -13.95 13.30 1.44
CA THR A 4 -12.57 13.25 0.94
C THR A 4 -12.56 13.50 -0.57
N ASP A 5 -11.42 13.84 -1.16
CA ASP A 5 -11.32 14.09 -2.60
C ASP A 5 -11.35 12.78 -3.39
N VAL A 6 -10.72 11.72 -2.86
CA VAL A 6 -10.61 10.40 -3.49
C VAL A 6 -10.86 9.28 -2.50
N VAL A 7 -11.60 8.25 -2.91
CA VAL A 7 -11.71 6.98 -2.16
C VAL A 7 -10.98 5.89 -2.94
N ILE A 8 -10.09 5.18 -2.26
CA ILE A 8 -9.37 4.02 -2.79
C ILE A 8 -9.94 2.78 -2.12
N VAL A 9 -10.38 1.81 -2.93
CA VAL A 9 -10.87 0.52 -2.46
C VAL A 9 -9.73 -0.50 -2.57
N GLY A 10 -9.23 -0.94 -1.41
CA GLY A 10 -8.09 -1.84 -1.27
C GLY A 10 -6.87 -1.15 -0.67
N ALA A 11 -6.37 -1.68 0.44
CA ALA A 11 -5.17 -1.26 1.16
C ALA A 11 -3.95 -2.14 0.83
N GLY A 12 -3.89 -2.68 -0.39
CA GLY A 12 -2.72 -3.38 -0.91
C GLY A 12 -1.58 -2.43 -1.31
N PRO A 13 -0.43 -2.96 -1.78
CA PRO A 13 0.75 -2.16 -2.10
C PRO A 13 0.46 -1.02 -3.09
N VAL A 14 -0.33 -1.30 -4.13
CA VAL A 14 -0.72 -0.29 -5.12
C VAL A 14 -1.65 0.77 -4.53
N GLY A 15 -2.57 0.38 -3.64
CA GLY A 15 -3.46 1.31 -2.97
C GLY A 15 -2.72 2.25 -2.01
N LEU A 16 -1.72 1.72 -1.29
CA LEU A 16 -0.84 2.52 -0.43
C LEU A 16 -0.02 3.53 -1.26
N PHE A 17 0.61 3.07 -2.35
CA PHE A 17 1.38 3.96 -3.23
C PHE A 17 0.51 5.04 -3.89
N GLN A 18 -0.76 4.73 -4.20
CA GLN A 18 -1.71 5.69 -4.73
C GLN A 18 -1.99 6.85 -3.74
N VAL A 19 -1.98 6.59 -2.42
CA VAL A 19 -2.11 7.66 -1.41
C VAL A 19 -0.97 8.65 -1.52
N PHE A 20 0.27 8.15 -1.63
CA PHE A 20 1.46 8.96 -1.78
C PHE A 20 1.36 9.86 -3.03
N GLU A 21 1.06 9.28 -4.19
CA GLU A 21 0.92 10.03 -5.45
C GLU A 21 -0.19 11.09 -5.40
N LEU A 22 -1.34 10.77 -4.80
CA LEU A 22 -2.42 11.76 -4.58
C LEU A 22 -2.00 12.87 -3.63
N GLY A 23 -1.22 12.54 -2.59
CA GLY A 23 -0.65 13.50 -1.65
C GLY A 23 0.29 14.50 -2.32
N LEU A 24 1.09 14.07 -3.29
CA LEU A 24 1.93 14.95 -4.12
C LEU A 24 1.11 15.97 -4.92
N LEU A 25 -0.13 15.63 -5.26
CA LEU A 25 -1.09 16.52 -5.94
C LEU A 25 -1.94 17.35 -4.97
N GLY A 26 -1.73 17.22 -3.65
CA GLY A 26 -2.49 17.92 -2.62
C GLY A 26 -3.90 17.38 -2.39
N LEU A 27 -4.21 16.17 -2.87
CA LEU A 27 -5.52 15.53 -2.74
C LEU A 27 -5.57 14.67 -1.48
N LYS A 28 -6.67 14.77 -0.73
CA LYS A 28 -6.96 13.89 0.39
C LYS A 28 -7.58 12.59 -0.12
N ALA A 29 -7.10 11.48 0.41
CA ALA A 29 -7.62 10.16 0.08
C ALA A 29 -8.04 9.39 1.33
N HIS A 30 -9.13 8.62 1.21
CA HIS A 30 -9.50 7.60 2.18
C HIS A 30 -9.27 6.22 1.58
N LEU A 31 -8.56 5.36 2.31
CA LEU A 31 -8.45 3.93 2.00
C LEU A 31 -9.54 3.15 2.72
N VAL A 32 -10.14 2.20 2.01
CA VAL A 32 -11.10 1.25 2.58
C VAL A 32 -10.72 -0.15 2.12
N ASP A 33 -10.53 -1.07 3.07
CA ASP A 33 -10.32 -2.49 2.80
C ASP A 33 -11.26 -3.32 3.67
N ALA A 34 -11.55 -4.54 3.22
CA ALA A 34 -12.29 -5.52 4.02
C ALA A 34 -11.39 -6.19 5.07
N MET A 35 -10.07 -6.20 4.87
CA MET A 35 -9.10 -6.77 5.80
C MET A 35 -8.78 -5.80 6.94
N PRO A 36 -8.51 -6.31 8.16
CA PRO A 36 -8.19 -5.46 9.31
C PRO A 36 -6.76 -4.92 9.30
N GLN A 37 -5.91 -5.42 8.38
CA GLN A 37 -4.55 -4.94 8.17
C GLN A 37 -4.37 -4.42 6.74
N ILE A 38 -3.45 -3.46 6.59
CA ILE A 38 -2.94 -3.05 5.28
C ILE A 38 -2.00 -4.11 4.70
N GLY A 39 -1.71 -4.01 3.41
CA GLY A 39 -0.71 -4.80 2.71
C GLY A 39 -1.26 -5.80 1.70
N GLY A 40 -2.58 -6.01 1.65
CA GLY A 40 -3.19 -6.81 0.60
C GLY A 40 -2.64 -8.24 0.54
N GLN A 41 -2.45 -8.75 -0.68
CA GLN A 41 -1.89 -10.08 -0.90
C GLN A 41 -0.47 -10.25 -0.33
N CYS A 42 0.34 -9.17 -0.28
CA CYS A 42 1.69 -9.25 0.27
C CYS A 42 1.68 -9.70 1.74
N VAL A 43 0.75 -9.18 2.54
CA VAL A 43 0.64 -9.56 3.96
C VAL A 43 -0.21 -10.82 4.15
N GLU A 44 -1.26 -11.00 3.35
CA GLU A 44 -2.22 -12.10 3.54
C GLU A 44 -1.72 -13.44 2.98
N LEU A 45 -1.09 -13.45 1.80
CA LEU A 45 -0.81 -14.69 1.06
C LEU A 45 0.65 -15.11 1.13
N TYR A 46 1.58 -14.15 1.23
CA TYR A 46 3.01 -14.45 1.17
C TYR A 46 3.89 -13.51 2.02
N PRO A 47 3.53 -13.23 3.30
CA PRO A 47 4.22 -12.22 4.13
C PRO A 47 5.73 -12.46 4.28
N ASP A 48 6.14 -13.72 4.31
CA ASP A 48 7.53 -14.12 4.56
C ASP A 48 8.30 -14.50 3.27
N LYS A 49 7.68 -14.35 2.09
CA LYS A 49 8.36 -14.66 0.82
C LYS A 49 9.18 -13.46 0.32
N PRO A 50 10.37 -13.70 -0.24
CA PRO A 50 11.12 -12.67 -0.95
C PRO A 50 10.45 -12.33 -2.29
N ILE A 51 10.50 -11.05 -2.64
CA ILE A 51 10.12 -10.47 -3.93
C ILE A 51 11.42 -9.98 -4.60
N TYR A 52 11.57 -10.22 -5.90
CA TYR A 52 12.83 -10.01 -6.63
C TYR A 52 12.75 -8.98 -7.76
N ASP A 53 11.56 -8.47 -8.03
CA ASP A 53 11.23 -7.66 -9.20
C ASP A 53 10.65 -6.29 -8.83
N ILE A 54 10.91 -5.81 -7.60
CA ILE A 54 10.67 -4.41 -7.23
C ILE A 54 11.87 -3.56 -7.66
N PRO A 55 11.69 -2.50 -8.46
CA PRO A 55 12.79 -1.64 -8.90
C PRO A 55 13.62 -1.12 -7.72
N ALA A 56 14.94 -1.07 -7.90
CA ALA A 56 15.93 -0.66 -6.88
C ALA A 56 16.00 -1.53 -5.61
N LEU A 57 15.22 -2.61 -5.50
CA LEU A 57 15.28 -3.60 -4.43
C LEU A 57 15.63 -4.97 -5.02
N PRO A 58 16.92 -5.38 -5.06
CA PRO A 58 17.33 -6.68 -5.61
C PRO A 58 16.61 -7.87 -4.96
N VAL A 59 16.26 -7.73 -3.67
CA VAL A 59 15.35 -8.59 -2.95
C VAL A 59 14.69 -7.77 -1.83
N CYS A 60 13.40 -7.94 -1.61
CA CYS A 60 12.70 -7.41 -0.44
C CYS A 60 11.67 -8.41 0.08
N GLY A 61 11.45 -8.43 1.39
CA GLY A 61 10.34 -9.21 1.95
C GLY A 61 8.99 -8.61 1.59
N ALA A 62 7.94 -9.42 1.46
CA ALA A 62 6.60 -8.89 1.20
C ALA A 62 6.08 -7.97 2.31
N ARG A 63 6.33 -8.32 3.59
CA ARG A 63 6.02 -7.42 4.72
C ARG A 63 6.88 -6.15 4.71
N GLU A 64 8.17 -6.30 4.43
CA GLU A 64 9.10 -5.17 4.31
C GLU A 64 8.67 -4.17 3.23
N LEU A 65 8.17 -4.64 2.09
CA LEU A 65 7.64 -3.79 1.04
C LEU A 65 6.45 -2.95 1.54
N ILE A 66 5.55 -3.53 2.33
CA ILE A 66 4.38 -2.82 2.87
C ILE A 66 4.79 -1.81 3.93
N GLU A 67 5.75 -2.16 4.80
CA GLU A 67 6.32 -1.23 5.79
C GLU A 67 6.93 -0.01 5.09
N ARG A 68 7.72 -0.23 4.03
CA ARG A 68 8.31 0.85 3.22
C ARG A 68 7.25 1.75 2.55
N LEU A 69 6.15 1.17 2.06
CA LEU A 69 5.05 1.93 1.44
C LEU A 69 4.24 2.71 2.48
N GLN A 70 4.14 2.24 3.72
CA GLN A 70 3.45 2.94 4.80
C GLN A 70 4.25 4.17 5.29
N GLU A 71 5.57 4.17 5.14
CA GLU A 71 6.45 5.27 5.55
C GLU A 71 6.50 6.45 4.57
N GLN A 72 5.94 6.31 3.36
CA GLN A 72 5.92 7.34 2.32
C GLN A 72 4.89 8.44 2.60
#